data_AF-A0A1S2Q5X4-F1
#
_entry.id   AF-A0A1S2Q5X4-F1
#
_cell.length_a   1.000
_cell.length_b   1.000
_cell.length_c   1.000
_cell.angle_alpha   90.00
_cell.angle_beta   90.00
_cell.angle_gamma   90.00
#
_symmetry.space_group_name_H-M   'P 1'
#
loop_
_entity.id
_entity.type
_entity.pdbx_description
1 polymer ?
#
loop_
_entity_poly.entity_id
_entity_poly.type
_entity_poly.pdbx_seq_one_letter_code
_entity_poly.pdbx_strand_id
1 'polypeptide(L)'
;MRRRRTSYRIPLAIGIGCYVLAAIAGMLLLTDALGTGLTILLWIAHGVLLADLLRWLRVSWESSLSAALLIVLASAMSVYVAGVARDDLTLQQRGEEITATVVKQWSDPPQGRNARNSYYTLERQDGTTVPGPAMRTEFHHYDVGQVLTVIADPEGELRPQTPGQASATGDALGAGALALVALGSVGWMTWQGSDAAQRRAERKSKAPSGTQRMFKTVTRDHSRREEQEEKLREALRTLRPDRRGYIKVHPEAYPDVSHRRAARIAWETGLRAEAFGNQGSWRFAESVVEEVPQD
;
A
#
# COMPACT_ATOMS: atom_id res chain seq x y z
N MET A 1 6.29 -7.21 -37.18
CA MET A 1 5.54 -6.13 -36.51
C MET A 1 5.08 -6.55 -35.10
N ARG A 2 5.87 -6.30 -34.04
CA ARG A 2 5.48 -6.57 -32.64
C ARG A 2 5.96 -5.41 -31.75
N ARG A 3 5.32 -4.24 -31.85
CA ARG A 3 5.63 -3.07 -31.00
C ARG A 3 4.41 -2.35 -30.41
N ARG A 4 3.20 -2.95 -30.49
CA ARG A 4 1.94 -2.28 -30.12
C ARG A 4 1.40 -2.53 -28.69
N ARG A 5 1.97 -3.45 -27.90
CA ARG A 5 1.33 -3.85 -26.61
C ARG A 5 1.81 -3.09 -25.37
N THR A 6 2.98 -2.47 -25.37
CA THR A 6 3.44 -1.61 -24.26
C THR A 6 2.78 -0.23 -24.29
N SER A 7 2.37 0.24 -25.47
CA SER A 7 1.85 1.60 -25.66
C SER A 7 0.47 1.87 -25.04
N TYR A 8 -0.33 0.84 -24.71
CA TYR A 8 -1.67 1.02 -24.12
C TYR A 8 -1.64 1.26 -22.60
N ARG A 9 -0.51 1.00 -21.93
CA ARG A 9 -0.43 1.10 -20.46
C ARG A 9 -0.19 2.51 -19.95
N ILE A 10 0.62 3.28 -20.68
CA ILE A 10 0.90 4.67 -20.38
C ILE A 10 -0.36 5.56 -20.49
N PRO A 11 -1.16 5.52 -21.57
CA PRO A 11 -2.37 6.33 -21.64
C PRO A 11 -3.41 5.90 -20.60
N LEU A 12 -3.49 4.60 -20.26
CA LEU A 12 -4.35 4.13 -19.17
C LEU A 12 -3.90 4.67 -17.81
N ALA A 13 -2.59 4.65 -17.53
CA ALA A 13 -2.02 5.21 -16.31
C ALA A 13 -2.32 6.71 -16.16
N ILE A 14 -2.13 7.46 -17.24
CA ILE A 14 -2.45 8.90 -17.30
C ILE A 14 -3.96 9.09 -17.06
N GLY A 15 -4.81 8.30 -17.72
CA GLY A 15 -6.26 8.34 -17.50
C GLY A 15 -6.66 8.08 -16.06
N ILE A 16 -6.05 7.09 -15.40
CA ILE A 16 -6.27 6.80 -13.97
C ILE A 16 -5.79 7.97 -13.10
N GLY A 17 -4.62 8.54 -13.39
CA GLY A 17 -4.11 9.70 -12.66
C GLY A 17 -5.02 10.92 -12.79
N CYS A 18 -5.48 11.23 -14.01
CA CYS A 18 -6.45 12.29 -14.26
C CYS A 18 -7.78 12.04 -13.54
N TYR A 19 -8.25 10.79 -13.52
CA TYR A 19 -9.44 10.40 -12.77
C TYR A 19 -9.27 10.63 -11.26
N VAL A 20 -8.13 10.26 -10.67
CA VAL A 20 -7.85 10.50 -9.25
C VAL A 20 -7.88 11.99 -8.93
N LEU A 21 -7.24 12.83 -9.75
CA LEU A 21 -7.28 14.28 -9.57
C LEU A 21 -8.69 14.85 -9.70
N ALA A 22 -9.46 14.39 -10.69
CA ALA A 22 -10.85 14.80 -10.87
C ALA A 22 -11.72 14.38 -9.68
N ALA A 23 -11.49 13.20 -9.11
CA ALA A 23 -12.18 12.73 -7.91
C ALA A 23 -11.82 13.59 -6.69
N ILE A 24 -10.54 13.89 -6.45
CA ILE A 24 -10.11 14.78 -5.35
C ILE A 24 -10.76 16.16 -5.49
N ALA A 25 -10.67 16.78 -6.68
CA ALA A 25 -11.26 18.10 -6.93
C ALA A 25 -12.78 18.09 -6.80
N GLY A 26 -13.45 17.08 -7.36
CA GLY A 26 -14.90 16.93 -7.28
C GLY A 26 -15.38 16.72 -5.84
N MET A 27 -14.69 15.88 -5.07
CA MET A 27 -15.00 15.65 -3.67
C MET A 27 -14.84 16.93 -2.84
N LEU A 28 -13.76 17.68 -3.04
CA LEU A 28 -13.50 18.95 -2.35
C LEU A 28 -14.61 19.99 -2.60
N LEU A 29 -15.21 20.01 -3.79
CA LEU A 29 -16.32 20.91 -4.11
C LEU A 29 -17.67 20.43 -3.56
N LEU A 30 -17.80 19.13 -3.29
CA LEU A 30 -19.05 18.50 -2.88
C LEU A 30 -19.16 18.27 -1.37
N THR A 31 -18.04 18.34 -0.62
CA THR A 31 -18.01 18.02 0.82
C THR A 31 -18.99 18.86 1.64
N ASP A 32 -19.20 20.12 1.26
CA ASP A 32 -20.05 21.05 2.01
C ASP A 32 -21.52 20.95 1.58
N ALA A 33 -21.77 20.48 0.35
CA ALA A 33 -23.10 20.39 -0.25
C ALA A 33 -23.79 19.04 0.01
N LEU A 34 -23.01 17.97 0.21
CA LEU A 34 -23.52 16.63 0.37
C LEU A 34 -23.45 16.18 1.82
N GLY A 35 -24.54 15.58 2.32
CA GLY A 35 -24.53 14.97 3.65
C GLY A 35 -23.51 13.83 3.76
N THR A 36 -22.97 13.62 4.96
CA THR A 36 -21.91 12.63 5.26
C THR A 36 -22.16 11.25 4.66
N GLY A 37 -23.40 10.77 4.68
CA GLY A 37 -23.76 9.46 4.10
C GLY A 37 -23.50 9.36 2.60
N LEU A 38 -23.82 10.40 1.83
CA LEU A 38 -23.59 10.40 0.39
C LEU A 38 -22.09 10.55 0.06
N THR A 39 -21.36 11.34 0.84
CA THR A 39 -19.90 11.46 0.72
C THR A 39 -19.20 10.12 0.95
N ILE A 40 -19.64 9.34 1.95
CA ILE A 40 -19.14 7.98 2.18
C ILE A 40 -19.42 7.07 0.98
N LEU A 41 -20.63 7.11 0.42
CA LEU A 41 -20.98 6.31 -0.76
C LEU A 41 -20.12 6.66 -1.98
N LEU A 42 -19.83 7.95 -2.18
CA LEU A 42 -18.94 8.39 -3.26
C LEU A 42 -17.51 7.89 -3.08
N TRP A 43 -16.98 7.86 -1.85
CA TRP A 43 -15.66 7.29 -1.57
C TRP A 43 -15.60 5.78 -1.83
N ILE A 44 -16.66 5.06 -1.47
CA ILE A 44 -16.79 3.63 -1.77
C ILE A 44 -16.81 3.42 -3.29
N ALA A 45 -17.63 4.19 -4.01
CA ALA A 45 -17.69 4.12 -5.47
C ALA A 45 -16.33 4.43 -6.12
N HIS A 46 -15.63 5.45 -5.63
CA HIS A 46 -14.27 5.80 -6.06
C HIS A 46 -13.29 4.64 -5.86
N GLY A 47 -13.32 3.99 -4.69
CA GLY A 47 -12.48 2.83 -4.39
C GLY A 47 -12.76 1.61 -5.27
N VAL A 48 -14.04 1.31 -5.54
CA VAL A 48 -14.45 0.21 -6.41
C VAL A 48 -13.98 0.46 -7.85
N LEU A 49 -14.19 1.68 -8.37
CA LEU A 49 -13.74 2.07 -9.70
C LEU A 49 -12.22 2.00 -9.83
N LEU A 50 -11.47 2.47 -8.83
CA LEU A 50 -10.00 2.33 -8.80
C LEU A 50 -9.56 0.88 -8.80
N ALA A 51 -10.16 0.04 -7.96
CA ALA A 51 -9.82 -1.37 -7.91
C ALA A 51 -10.06 -2.05 -9.28
N ASP A 52 -11.14 -1.70 -9.98
CA ASP A 52 -11.39 -2.22 -11.32
C ASP A 52 -10.38 -1.69 -12.34
N LEU A 53 -10.17 -0.37 -12.43
CA LEU A 53 -9.20 0.24 -13.33
C LEU A 53 -7.77 -0.29 -13.14
N LEU A 54 -7.36 -0.54 -11.89
CA LEU A 54 -6.05 -1.10 -11.57
C LEU A 54 -5.93 -2.59 -11.96
N ARG A 55 -7.02 -3.37 -11.96
CA ARG A 55 -6.99 -4.75 -12.50
C ARG A 55 -6.66 -4.79 -13.98
N TRP A 56 -7.08 -3.78 -14.75
CA TRP A 56 -6.77 -3.69 -16.17
C TRP A 56 -5.26 -3.50 -16.44
N LEU A 57 -4.50 -3.03 -15.45
CA LEU A 57 -3.03 -2.99 -15.50
C LEU A 57 -2.37 -4.37 -15.30
N ARG A 58 -3.15 -5.45 -15.07
CA ARG A 58 -2.70 -6.85 -14.85
C ARG A 58 -1.80 -7.03 -13.62
N VAL A 59 -2.01 -6.22 -12.60
CA VAL A 59 -1.47 -6.42 -11.26
C VAL A 59 -2.22 -7.57 -10.58
N SER A 60 -1.60 -8.30 -9.64
CA SER A 60 -2.30 -9.32 -8.85
C SER A 60 -3.49 -8.70 -8.10
N TRP A 61 -4.51 -9.51 -7.82
CA TRP A 61 -5.72 -9.05 -7.14
C TRP A 61 -5.42 -8.37 -5.80
N GLU A 62 -4.55 -8.98 -5.00
CA GLU A 62 -4.15 -8.50 -3.67
C GLU A 62 -3.46 -7.13 -3.75
N SER A 63 -2.48 -6.99 -4.65
CA SER A 63 -1.75 -5.73 -4.83
C SER A 63 -2.63 -4.63 -5.42
N SER A 64 -3.61 -4.97 -6.25
CA SER A 64 -4.59 -4.00 -6.78
C SER A 64 -5.51 -3.44 -5.69
N LEU A 65 -5.95 -4.28 -4.75
CA LEU A 65 -6.83 -3.85 -3.66
C LEU A 65 -6.09 -2.95 -2.67
N SER A 66 -4.88 -3.34 -2.26
CA SER A 66 -4.05 -2.54 -1.36
C SER A 66 -3.69 -1.18 -1.98
N ALA A 67 -3.38 -1.15 -3.28
CA ALA A 67 -3.11 0.10 -3.99
C ALA A 67 -4.34 1.01 -4.07
N ALA A 68 -5.51 0.45 -4.41
CA ALA A 68 -6.76 1.21 -4.44
C ALA A 68 -7.07 1.80 -3.07
N LEU A 69 -6.92 1.02 -1.99
CA LEU A 69 -7.14 1.49 -0.63
C LEU A 69 -6.19 2.63 -0.25
N LEU A 70 -4.89 2.49 -0.56
CA LEU A 70 -3.90 3.54 -0.31
C LEU A 70 -4.24 4.83 -1.06
N ILE A 71 -4.63 4.72 -2.33
CA ILE A 71 -5.03 5.87 -3.15
C ILE A 71 -6.28 6.53 -2.56
N VAL A 72 -7.31 5.77 -2.20
CA VAL A 72 -8.53 6.32 -1.58
C VAL A 72 -8.20 7.03 -0.27
N LEU A 73 -7.38 6.43 0.59
CA LEU A 73 -7.00 7.04 1.87
C LEU A 73 -6.19 8.33 1.66
N ALA A 74 -5.21 8.31 0.75
CA ALA A 74 -4.41 9.50 0.42
C ALA A 74 -5.27 10.61 -0.19
N SER A 75 -6.19 10.28 -1.09
CA SER A 75 -7.16 11.21 -1.67
C SER A 75 -8.09 11.80 -0.62
N ALA A 76 -8.63 10.97 0.29
CA ALA A 76 -9.52 11.42 1.35
C ALA A 76 -8.81 12.37 2.34
N MET A 77 -7.58 12.01 2.73
CA MET A 77 -6.74 12.89 3.55
C MET A 77 -6.38 14.19 2.80
N SER A 78 -6.10 14.12 1.50
CA SER A 78 -5.83 15.30 0.67
C SER A 78 -7.02 16.26 0.64
N VAL A 79 -8.24 15.74 0.44
CA VAL A 79 -9.47 16.54 0.48
C VAL A 79 -9.69 17.16 1.85
N TYR A 80 -9.50 16.40 2.93
CA TYR A 80 -9.63 16.90 4.29
C TYR A 80 -8.68 18.07 4.58
N VAL A 81 -7.38 17.89 4.30
CA VAL A 81 -6.37 18.93 4.54
C VAL A 81 -6.58 20.13 3.61
N ALA A 82 -7.00 19.91 2.36
CA ALA A 82 -7.35 21.00 1.45
C ALA A 82 -8.56 21.81 1.93
N GLY A 83 -9.53 21.17 2.58
CA GLY A 83 -10.65 21.85 3.24
C GLY A 83 -10.17 22.79 4.35
N VAL A 84 -9.29 22.31 5.22
CA VAL A 84 -8.67 23.16 6.27
C VAL A 84 -7.91 24.33 5.65
N ALA A 85 -7.07 24.07 4.64
CA ALA A 85 -6.35 25.13 3.94
C ALA A 85 -7.29 26.17 3.28
N ARG A 86 -8.44 25.73 2.76
CA ARG A 86 -9.47 26.60 2.18
C ARG A 86 -10.10 27.49 3.25
N ASP A 87 -10.44 26.93 4.41
CA ASP A 87 -11.00 27.68 5.53
C ASP A 87 -9.99 28.73 6.03
N ASP A 88 -8.73 28.34 6.18
CA ASP A 88 -7.65 29.25 6.59
C ASP A 88 -7.41 30.38 5.58
N LEU A 89 -7.39 30.07 4.27
CA LEU A 89 -7.31 31.08 3.22
C LEU A 89 -8.51 32.02 3.25
N THR A 90 -9.71 31.48 3.48
CA THR A 90 -10.93 32.29 3.57
C THR A 90 -10.85 33.23 4.76
N LEU A 91 -10.41 32.72 5.92
CA LEU A 91 -10.19 33.51 7.13
C LEU A 91 -9.12 34.59 6.92
N GLN A 92 -8.03 34.31 6.21
CA GLN A 92 -7.03 35.31 5.86
C GLN A 92 -7.55 36.40 4.91
N GLN A 93 -8.47 36.05 3.99
CA GLN A 93 -8.96 36.97 2.97
C GLN A 93 -10.08 37.89 3.47
N ARG A 94 -11.02 37.36 4.27
CA ARG A 94 -12.21 38.11 4.74
C ARG A 94 -12.23 38.35 6.24
N GLY A 95 -11.37 37.67 7.00
CA GLY A 95 -11.35 37.78 8.45
C GLY A 95 -10.81 39.12 8.92
N GLU A 96 -11.30 39.55 10.07
CA GLU A 96 -10.89 40.77 10.73
C GLU A 96 -9.97 40.44 11.91
N GLU A 97 -8.89 41.20 12.05
CA GLU A 97 -7.99 41.10 13.19
C GLU A 97 -8.61 41.81 14.41
N ILE A 98 -8.84 41.05 15.48
CA ILE A 98 -9.54 41.48 16.67
C ILE A 98 -8.68 41.16 17.89
N THR A 99 -8.55 42.13 18.78
CA THR A 99 -8.00 41.89 20.12
C THR A 99 -9.12 41.38 21.03
N ALA A 100 -8.99 40.14 21.50
CA ALA A 100 -9.99 39.49 22.33
C ALA A 100 -9.37 38.85 23.58
N THR A 101 -10.15 38.82 24.66
CA THR A 101 -9.78 38.22 25.93
C THR A 101 -10.37 36.81 26.03
N VAL A 102 -9.59 35.85 26.48
CA VAL A 102 -10.07 34.50 26.78
C VAL A 102 -10.94 34.55 28.02
N VAL A 103 -12.23 34.26 27.91
CA VAL A 103 -13.17 34.32 29.05
C VAL A 103 -13.55 32.96 29.59
N LYS A 104 -13.45 31.93 28.74
CA LYS A 104 -13.77 30.56 29.13
C LYS A 104 -12.83 29.61 28.41
N GLN A 105 -12.42 28.58 29.13
CA GLN A 105 -11.64 27.48 28.61
C GLN A 105 -12.29 26.16 29.01
N TRP A 106 -12.29 25.20 28.10
CA TRP A 106 -12.58 23.81 28.41
C TRP A 106 -11.79 22.89 27.49
N SER A 107 -11.67 21.62 27.85
CA SER A 107 -11.03 20.60 27.04
C SER A 107 -11.97 19.44 26.84
N ASP A 108 -11.79 18.71 25.75
CA ASP A 108 -12.49 17.44 25.56
C ASP A 108 -12.16 16.48 26.72
N PRO A 109 -13.14 15.68 27.19
CA PRO A 109 -12.88 14.68 28.22
C PRO A 109 -11.79 13.71 27.75
N PRO A 110 -10.93 13.21 28.66
CA PRO A 110 -9.85 12.31 28.29
C PRO A 110 -10.36 11.06 27.56
N GLN A 111 -10.07 10.96 26.26
CA GLN A 111 -10.29 9.76 25.46
C GLN A 111 -8.94 9.12 25.10
N GLY A 112 -8.42 8.30 26.02
CA GLY A 112 -7.22 7.49 25.78
C GLY A 112 -5.93 8.33 25.63
N ARG A 113 -5.09 7.94 24.66
CA ARG A 113 -3.77 8.54 24.40
C ARG A 113 -3.79 9.75 23.45
N ASN A 114 -4.96 10.18 22.98
CA ASN A 114 -5.04 11.26 22.00
C ASN A 114 -4.81 12.63 22.65
N ALA A 115 -4.18 13.53 21.89
CA ALA A 115 -4.02 14.93 22.28
C ALA A 115 -5.40 15.55 22.56
N ARG A 116 -5.51 16.31 23.66
CA ARG A 116 -6.76 16.93 24.06
C ARG A 116 -6.90 18.27 23.37
N ASN A 117 -7.93 18.40 22.53
CA ASN A 117 -8.30 19.71 22.03
C ASN A 117 -8.72 20.61 23.20
N SER A 118 -8.17 21.81 23.21
CA SER A 118 -8.55 22.87 24.12
C SER A 118 -9.39 23.88 23.35
N TYR A 119 -10.51 24.27 23.93
CA TYR A 119 -11.45 25.21 23.35
C TYR A 119 -11.51 26.46 24.22
N TYR A 120 -11.64 27.60 23.55
CA TYR A 120 -11.67 28.91 24.19
C TYR A 120 -12.83 29.73 23.65
N THR A 121 -13.60 30.31 24.57
CA THR A 121 -14.52 31.41 24.25
C THR A 121 -13.75 32.72 24.38
N LEU A 122 -13.89 33.56 23.37
CA LEU A 122 -13.21 34.85 23.29
C LEU A 122 -14.25 35.98 23.36
N GLU A 123 -13.92 37.03 24.10
CA GLU A 123 -14.70 38.27 24.14
C GLU A 123 -13.87 39.46 23.70
N ARG A 124 -14.48 40.35 22.93
CA ARG A 124 -13.91 41.64 22.54
C ARG A 124 -13.80 42.56 23.76
N GLN A 125 -13.04 43.64 23.62
CA GLN A 125 -12.89 44.65 24.68
C GLN A 125 -14.21 45.34 25.07
N ASP A 126 -15.18 45.37 24.17
CA ASP A 126 -16.52 45.91 24.41
C ASP A 126 -17.45 44.91 25.16
N GLY A 127 -16.95 43.73 25.53
CA GLY A 127 -17.69 42.68 26.22
C GLY A 127 -18.56 41.81 25.30
N THR A 128 -18.53 42.02 23.99
CA THR A 128 -19.24 41.16 23.03
C THR A 128 -18.44 39.90 22.72
N THR A 129 -19.12 38.78 22.50
CA THR A 129 -18.45 37.52 22.11
C THR A 129 -17.91 37.63 20.69
N VAL A 130 -16.72 37.08 20.46
CA VAL A 130 -16.16 36.97 19.09
C VAL A 130 -17.08 36.07 18.25
N PRO A 131 -17.48 36.50 17.03
CA PRO A 131 -18.35 35.70 16.17
C PRO A 131 -17.78 34.32 15.85
N GLY A 132 -18.69 33.35 15.71
CA GLY A 132 -18.40 31.99 15.27
C GLY A 132 -18.14 30.97 16.36
N PRO A 133 -17.69 29.76 15.98
CA PRO A 133 -17.40 28.68 16.92
C PRO A 133 -16.28 29.06 17.91
N ALA A 134 -16.20 28.34 19.04
CA ALA A 134 -15.09 28.50 19.97
C ALA A 134 -13.73 28.25 19.30
N MET A 135 -12.73 29.09 19.60
CA MET A 135 -11.34 28.90 19.16
C MET A 135 -10.83 27.55 19.66
N ARG A 136 -10.03 26.84 18.86
CA ARG A 136 -9.54 25.49 19.17
C ARG A 136 -8.03 25.42 18.98
N THR A 137 -7.34 24.81 19.94
CA THR A 137 -5.92 24.47 19.83
C THR A 137 -5.69 23.00 20.18
N GLU A 138 -4.64 22.39 19.61
CA GLU A 138 -4.29 20.99 19.88
C GLU A 138 -3.77 20.76 21.31
N PHE A 139 -3.18 21.80 21.89
CA PHE A 139 -2.64 21.80 23.24
C PHE A 139 -3.14 23.02 23.99
N HIS A 140 -3.11 22.95 25.31
CA HIS A 140 -3.39 24.10 26.15
C HIS A 140 -2.31 25.16 25.93
N HIS A 141 -2.70 26.33 25.44
CA HIS A 141 -1.79 27.42 25.06
C HIS A 141 -2.11 28.74 25.74
N TYR A 142 -3.36 28.93 26.15
CA TYR A 142 -3.85 30.21 26.65
C TYR A 142 -4.64 30.03 27.93
N ASP A 143 -4.51 30.99 28.84
CA ASP A 143 -5.23 31.01 30.10
C ASP A 143 -6.42 31.98 30.06
N VAL A 144 -7.40 31.75 30.94
CA VAL A 144 -8.52 32.69 31.13
C VAL A 144 -7.99 34.04 31.63
N GLY A 145 -8.47 35.13 31.02
CA GLY A 145 -8.01 36.50 31.25
C GLY A 145 -6.90 36.95 30.31
N GLN A 146 -6.31 36.04 29.52
CA GLN A 146 -5.27 36.39 28.56
C GLN A 146 -5.86 37.14 27.36
N VAL A 147 -5.21 38.24 26.97
CA VAL A 147 -5.55 39.00 25.77
C VAL A 147 -4.76 38.47 24.58
N LEU A 148 -5.46 38.16 23.49
CA LEU A 148 -4.93 37.57 22.28
C LEU A 148 -5.37 38.38 21.07
N THR A 149 -4.52 38.40 20.04
CA THR A 149 -4.90 38.88 18.72
C THR A 149 -5.32 37.70 17.87
N VAL A 150 -6.56 37.71 17.39
CA VAL A 150 -7.15 36.64 16.58
C VAL A 150 -7.73 37.22 15.30
N ILE A 151 -7.70 36.43 14.25
CA ILE A 151 -8.45 36.67 13.01
C ILE A 151 -9.78 35.96 13.18
N ALA A 152 -10.89 36.71 13.11
CA ALA A 152 -12.23 36.16 13.20
C ALA A 152 -13.01 36.44 11.93
N ASP A 153 -13.85 35.50 11.54
CA ASP A 153 -14.75 35.66 10.42
C ASP A 153 -15.94 36.54 10.83
N PRO A 154 -16.17 37.69 10.17
CA PRO A 154 -17.29 38.58 10.52
C PRO A 154 -18.66 37.91 10.35
N GLU A 155 -18.77 36.93 9.46
CA GLU A 155 -20.00 36.15 9.25
C GLU A 155 -20.20 35.07 10.34
N GLY A 156 -19.16 34.76 11.12
CA GLY A 156 -19.20 33.76 12.17
C GLY A 156 -19.33 32.32 11.67
N GLU A 157 -19.04 32.06 10.40
CA GLU A 157 -19.06 30.69 9.86
C GLU A 157 -17.79 29.94 10.23
N LEU A 158 -16.65 30.62 10.14
CA LEU A 158 -15.34 30.03 10.43
C LEU A 158 -14.92 30.25 11.88
N ARG A 159 -14.15 29.30 12.40
CA ARG A 159 -13.58 29.38 13.74
C ARG A 159 -12.48 30.46 13.79
N PRO A 160 -12.47 31.34 14.81
CA PRO A 160 -11.40 32.31 14.99
C PRO A 160 -10.06 31.61 15.29
N GLN A 161 -8.98 32.16 14.76
CA GLN A 161 -7.62 31.62 14.88
C GLN A 161 -6.60 32.73 15.11
N THR A 162 -5.46 32.40 15.72
CA THR A 162 -4.33 33.35 15.76
C THR A 162 -3.65 33.46 14.39
N PRO A 163 -2.98 34.58 14.05
CA PRO A 163 -2.32 34.74 12.75
C PRO A 163 -1.32 33.64 12.40
N GLY A 164 -0.62 33.07 13.40
CA GLY A 164 0.29 31.94 13.19
C GLY A 164 -0.41 30.61 12.93
N GLN A 165 -1.66 30.45 13.37
CA GLN A 165 -2.46 29.25 13.16
C GLN A 165 -3.19 29.27 11.82
N ALA A 166 -3.70 30.43 11.39
CA ALA A 166 -4.44 30.59 10.14
C ALA A 166 -3.56 30.47 8.87
N SER A 167 -2.37 29.87 8.94
CA SER A 167 -1.41 29.79 7.84
C SER A 167 -1.70 28.61 6.92
N ALA A 168 -2.45 28.86 5.85
CA ALA A 168 -2.82 27.84 4.86
C ALA A 168 -1.65 27.17 4.10
N THR A 169 -0.43 27.71 4.16
CA THR A 169 0.71 27.20 3.38
C THR A 169 1.05 25.76 3.75
N GLY A 170 1.09 25.43 5.04
CA GLY A 170 1.44 24.10 5.52
C GLY A 170 0.44 23.05 5.04
N ASP A 171 -0.85 23.36 5.20
CA ASP A 171 -1.94 22.46 4.81
C ASP A 171 -2.06 22.33 3.30
N ALA A 172 -1.93 23.43 2.54
CA ALA A 172 -1.94 23.36 1.08
C ALA A 172 -0.80 22.46 0.54
N LEU A 173 0.41 22.57 1.11
CA LEU A 173 1.53 21.69 0.74
C LEU A 173 1.28 20.24 1.17
N GLY A 174 0.72 20.02 2.35
CA GLY A 174 0.34 18.68 2.85
C GLY A 174 -0.68 18.00 1.94
N ALA A 175 -1.74 18.73 1.56
CA ALA A 175 -2.76 18.25 0.63
C ALA A 175 -2.17 17.90 -0.74
N GLY A 176 -1.28 18.75 -1.26
CA GLY A 176 -0.54 18.50 -2.50
C GLY A 176 0.35 17.27 -2.43
N ALA A 177 1.09 17.08 -1.34
CA ALA A 177 1.94 15.92 -1.12
C ALA A 177 1.12 14.61 -1.09
N LEU A 178 -0.05 14.61 -0.45
CA LEU A 178 -0.96 13.46 -0.41
C LEU A 178 -1.51 13.12 -1.80
N ALA A 179 -1.88 14.13 -2.59
CA ALA A 179 -2.29 13.92 -3.98
C ALA A 179 -1.14 13.32 -4.82
N LEU A 180 0.10 13.75 -4.60
CA LEU A 180 1.28 13.18 -5.25
C LEU A 180 1.55 11.73 -4.82
N VAL A 181 1.31 11.36 -3.56
CA VAL A 181 1.38 9.96 -3.10
C VAL A 181 0.37 9.08 -3.85
N ALA A 182 -0.87 9.57 -4.02
CA ALA A 182 -1.89 8.88 -4.79
C ALA A 182 -1.45 8.65 -6.25
N LEU A 183 -0.95 9.70 -6.91
CA LEU A 183 -0.45 9.61 -8.30
C LEU A 183 0.81 8.73 -8.42
N GLY A 184 1.74 8.86 -7.49
CA GLY A 184 2.95 8.05 -7.43
C GLY A 184 2.63 6.56 -7.28
N SER A 185 1.58 6.23 -6.52
CA SER A 185 1.09 4.85 -6.38
C SER A 185 0.58 4.28 -7.70
N VAL A 186 -0.14 5.07 -8.51
CA VAL A 186 -0.56 4.68 -9.86
C VAL A 186 0.66 4.44 -10.76
N GLY A 187 1.61 5.37 -10.76
CA GLY A 187 2.87 5.26 -11.51
C GLY A 187 3.65 3.99 -11.14
N TRP A 188 3.82 3.73 -9.84
CA TRP A 188 4.50 2.55 -9.33
C TRP A 188 3.83 1.24 -9.77
N MET A 189 2.50 1.17 -9.72
CA MET A 189 1.74 0.00 -10.19
C MET A 189 1.93 -0.27 -11.68
N THR A 190 2.02 0.79 -12.48
CA THR A 190 2.25 0.65 -13.93
C THR A 190 3.65 0.15 -14.25
N TRP A 191 4.64 0.58 -13.46
CA TRP A 191 6.02 0.11 -13.55
C TRP A 191 6.16 -1.35 -13.12
N GLN A 192 5.57 -1.76 -11.99
CA GLN A 192 5.58 -3.18 -11.60
C GLN A 192 4.91 -4.08 -12.64
N GLY A 193 3.78 -3.64 -13.21
CA GLY A 193 3.10 -4.39 -14.27
C GLY A 193 3.92 -4.50 -15.55
N SER A 194 4.76 -3.51 -15.87
CA SER A 194 5.67 -3.53 -17.02
C SER A 194 6.85 -4.46 -16.80
N ASP A 195 7.52 -4.39 -15.64
CA ASP A 195 8.63 -5.28 -15.27
C ASP A 195 8.17 -6.75 -15.24
N ALA A 196 7.04 -7.05 -14.58
CA ALA A 196 6.50 -8.40 -14.55
C ALA A 196 6.15 -8.94 -15.96
N ALA A 197 5.66 -8.07 -16.86
CA ALA A 197 5.40 -8.44 -18.25
C ALA A 197 6.68 -8.68 -19.05
N GLN A 198 7.71 -7.87 -18.82
CA GLN A 198 9.04 -8.03 -19.43
C GLN A 198 9.69 -9.35 -18.99
N ARG A 199 9.71 -9.64 -17.68
CA ARG A 199 10.22 -10.93 -17.15
C ARG A 199 9.49 -12.14 -17.74
N ARG A 200 8.17 -12.05 -17.94
CA ARG A 200 7.39 -13.10 -18.61
C ARG A 200 7.74 -13.24 -20.10
N ALA A 201 7.99 -12.13 -20.79
CA ALA A 201 8.41 -12.14 -22.20
C ALA A 201 9.80 -12.75 -22.36
N GLU A 202 10.75 -12.39 -21.49
CA GLU A 202 12.10 -12.97 -21.46
C GLU A 202 12.06 -14.48 -21.20
N ARG A 203 11.28 -14.94 -20.22
CA ARG A 203 11.06 -16.39 -19.98
C ARG A 203 10.48 -17.11 -21.19
N LYS A 204 9.56 -16.47 -21.93
CA LYS A 204 9.00 -17.05 -23.17
C LYS A 204 9.99 -17.04 -24.34
N SER A 205 10.89 -16.06 -24.41
CA SER A 205 11.93 -16.01 -25.44
C SER A 205 13.06 -17.03 -25.19
N LYS A 206 13.31 -17.36 -23.92
CA LYS A 206 14.25 -18.41 -23.49
C LYS A 206 13.61 -19.80 -23.42
N ALA A 207 12.30 -19.92 -23.65
CA ALA A 207 11.65 -21.22 -23.75
C ALA A 207 12.08 -21.86 -25.09
N PRO A 208 12.56 -23.10 -25.09
CA PRO A 208 13.03 -23.77 -26.29
C PRO A 208 11.91 -23.81 -27.34
N SER A 209 12.23 -23.42 -28.58
CA SER A 209 11.29 -23.39 -29.70
C SER A 209 10.63 -24.76 -29.88
N GLY A 210 9.37 -24.77 -30.32
CA GLY A 210 8.52 -25.97 -30.38
C GLY A 210 9.14 -27.18 -31.10
N THR A 211 10.13 -26.95 -31.97
CA THR A 211 10.90 -27.98 -32.66
C THR A 211 11.83 -28.77 -31.73
N GLN A 212 12.34 -28.16 -30.66
CA GLN A 212 13.22 -28.81 -29.70
C GLN A 212 12.46 -29.69 -28.69
N ARG A 213 11.14 -29.47 -28.53
CA ARG A 213 10.28 -30.32 -27.69
C ARG A 213 9.98 -31.67 -28.33
N MET A 214 9.89 -31.76 -29.67
CA MET A 214 9.67 -33.05 -30.34
C MET A 214 10.92 -33.95 -30.35
N PHE A 215 12.12 -33.38 -30.45
CA PHE A 215 13.35 -34.18 -30.37
C PHE A 215 13.66 -34.70 -28.96
N LYS A 216 13.22 -33.99 -27.91
CA LYS A 216 13.49 -34.40 -26.52
C LYS A 216 12.59 -35.53 -26.03
N THR A 217 11.44 -35.77 -26.66
CA THR A 217 10.55 -36.89 -26.30
C THR A 217 10.99 -38.23 -26.88
N VAL A 218 11.79 -38.25 -27.96
CA VAL A 218 12.13 -39.47 -28.70
C VAL A 218 13.54 -40.00 -28.38
N THR A 219 14.39 -39.20 -27.72
CA THR A 219 15.66 -39.66 -27.14
C THR A 219 15.67 -39.42 -25.63
N ARG A 220 14.75 -40.08 -24.92
CA ARG A 220 14.88 -40.24 -23.47
C ARG A 220 15.96 -41.30 -23.24
N ASP A 221 17.20 -40.84 -23.21
CA ASP A 221 18.39 -41.66 -22.97
C ASP A 221 18.29 -42.25 -21.56
N HIS A 222 17.88 -43.52 -21.46
CA HIS A 222 17.66 -44.22 -20.19
C HIS A 222 18.96 -44.35 -19.38
N SER A 223 20.12 -44.28 -20.04
CA SER A 223 21.45 -44.34 -19.42
C SER A 223 21.70 -43.19 -18.43
N ARG A 224 21.34 -41.95 -18.79
CA ARG A 224 21.56 -40.76 -17.94
C ARG A 224 20.76 -40.74 -16.65
N ARG A 225 19.60 -41.40 -16.65
CA ARG A 225 18.76 -41.48 -15.45
C ARG A 225 19.35 -42.46 -14.44
N GLU A 226 19.81 -43.62 -14.88
CA GLU A 226 20.42 -44.62 -13.99
C GLU A 226 21.73 -44.09 -13.38
N GLU A 227 22.55 -43.39 -14.16
CA GLU A 227 23.76 -42.73 -13.65
C GLU A 227 23.44 -41.65 -12.61
N GLN A 228 22.37 -40.86 -12.81
CA GLN A 228 21.96 -39.85 -11.82
C GLN A 228 21.36 -40.47 -10.55
N GLU A 229 20.64 -41.58 -10.68
CA GLU A 229 20.11 -42.32 -9.53
C GLU A 229 21.24 -42.97 -8.72
N GLU A 230 22.27 -43.52 -9.36
CA GLU A 230 23.46 -44.07 -8.68
C GLU A 230 24.28 -42.97 -8.01
N LYS A 231 24.50 -41.84 -8.71
CA LYS A 231 25.18 -40.68 -8.13
C LYS A 231 24.44 -40.12 -6.91
N LEU A 232 23.10 -40.13 -6.94
CA LEU A 232 22.29 -39.74 -5.79
C LEU A 232 22.43 -40.74 -4.64
N ARG A 233 22.43 -42.05 -4.94
CA ARG A 233 22.64 -43.11 -3.95
C ARG A 233 24.01 -42.99 -3.28
N GLU A 234 25.05 -42.68 -4.05
CA GLU A 234 26.40 -42.43 -3.53
C GLU A 234 26.45 -41.16 -2.67
N ALA A 235 25.80 -40.08 -3.11
CA ALA A 235 25.73 -38.83 -2.34
C ALA A 235 25.05 -39.05 -0.98
N LEU A 236 23.94 -39.80 -0.93
CA LEU A 236 23.24 -40.09 0.33
C LEU A 236 24.06 -40.97 1.29
N ARG A 237 24.96 -41.82 0.77
CA ARG A 237 25.87 -42.64 1.59
C ARG A 237 27.09 -41.88 2.12
N THR A 238 27.55 -40.88 1.37
CA THR A 238 28.83 -40.20 1.65
C THR A 238 28.67 -38.86 2.35
N LEU A 239 27.56 -38.16 2.13
CA LEU A 239 27.30 -36.86 2.74
C LEU A 239 27.01 -37.00 4.24
N ARG A 240 27.73 -36.25 5.05
CA ARG A 240 27.45 -36.17 6.49
C ARG A 240 26.15 -35.38 6.75
N PRO A 241 25.30 -35.84 7.66
CA PRO A 241 24.14 -35.07 8.11
C PRO A 241 24.56 -33.72 8.71
N ASP A 242 23.71 -32.71 8.55
CA ASP A 242 23.90 -31.40 9.19
C ASP A 242 23.69 -31.47 10.71
N ARG A 243 23.85 -30.34 11.42
CA ARG A 243 23.65 -30.25 12.89
C ARG A 243 22.25 -30.67 13.36
N ARG A 244 21.28 -30.79 12.45
CA ARG A 244 19.90 -31.20 12.72
C ARG A 244 19.60 -32.61 12.20
N GLY A 245 20.62 -33.36 11.75
CA GLY A 245 20.49 -34.73 11.26
C GLY A 245 20.00 -34.85 9.81
N TYR A 246 19.97 -33.76 9.04
CA TYR A 246 19.49 -33.80 7.66
C TYR A 246 20.62 -33.79 6.63
N ILE A 247 20.47 -34.61 5.59
CA ILE A 247 21.24 -34.55 4.36
C ILE A 247 20.45 -33.69 3.35
N LYS A 248 21.07 -32.60 2.88
CA LYS A 248 20.46 -31.66 1.93
C LYS A 248 21.03 -31.88 0.55
N VAL A 249 20.15 -32.11 -0.42
CA VAL A 249 20.51 -32.35 -1.81
C VAL A 249 19.76 -31.36 -2.71
N HIS A 250 20.46 -30.68 -3.60
CA HIS A 250 19.83 -29.76 -4.54
C HIS A 250 19.30 -30.51 -5.77
N PRO A 251 18.01 -30.38 -6.12
CA PRO A 251 17.39 -31.06 -7.26
C PRO A 251 18.07 -30.71 -8.59
N GLU A 252 18.65 -29.52 -8.71
CA GLU A 252 19.35 -29.05 -9.91
C GLU A 252 20.56 -29.92 -10.29
N ALA A 253 21.16 -30.62 -9.31
CA ALA A 253 22.25 -31.57 -9.56
C ALA A 253 21.78 -32.92 -10.12
N TYR A 254 20.48 -33.20 -10.07
CA TYR A 254 19.84 -34.46 -10.49
C TYR A 254 18.57 -34.18 -11.31
N PRO A 255 18.69 -33.48 -12.46
CA PRO A 255 17.55 -32.96 -13.20
C PRO A 255 16.60 -34.04 -13.75
N ASP A 256 17.07 -35.28 -13.92
CA ASP A 256 16.30 -36.40 -14.44
C ASP A 256 15.69 -37.29 -13.33
N VAL A 257 15.95 -36.97 -12.05
CA VAL A 257 15.39 -37.65 -10.88
C VAL A 257 14.23 -36.82 -10.32
N SER A 258 13.04 -37.42 -10.19
CA SER A 258 11.92 -36.74 -9.53
C SER A 258 12.06 -36.82 -8.01
N HIS A 259 11.47 -35.86 -7.28
CA HIS A 259 11.49 -35.88 -5.80
C HIS A 259 10.95 -37.19 -5.23
N ARG A 260 9.91 -37.76 -5.86
CA ARG A 260 9.33 -39.05 -5.48
C ARG A 260 10.30 -40.22 -5.70
N ARG A 261 11.11 -40.19 -6.77
CA ARG A 261 12.13 -41.21 -7.02
C ARG A 261 13.32 -41.05 -6.05
N ALA A 262 13.72 -39.82 -5.76
CA ALA A 262 14.73 -39.50 -4.76
C ALA A 262 14.31 -39.97 -3.36
N ALA A 263 13.04 -39.80 -2.99
CA ALA A 263 12.48 -40.32 -1.74
C ALA A 263 12.56 -41.85 -1.64
N ARG A 264 12.30 -42.55 -2.76
CA ARG A 264 12.46 -44.02 -2.82
C ARG A 264 13.92 -44.46 -2.68
N ILE A 265 14.87 -43.74 -3.31
CA ILE A 265 16.31 -44.03 -3.19
C ILE A 265 16.81 -43.73 -1.77
N ALA A 266 16.29 -42.69 -1.12
CA ALA A 266 16.55 -42.42 0.28
C ALA A 266 16.06 -43.58 1.18
N TRP A 267 14.87 -44.10 0.92
CA TRP A 267 14.36 -45.28 1.64
C TRP A 267 15.24 -46.51 1.47
N GLU A 268 15.69 -46.79 0.25
CA GLU A 268 16.65 -47.86 -0.07
C GLU A 268 17.99 -47.71 0.69
N THR A 269 18.32 -46.51 1.15
CA THR A 269 19.54 -46.19 1.91
C THR A 269 19.28 -45.98 3.41
N GLY A 270 18.06 -46.27 3.89
CA GLY A 270 17.70 -46.18 5.31
C GLY A 270 17.25 -44.79 5.78
N LEU A 271 16.99 -43.87 4.85
CA LEU A 271 16.59 -42.49 5.11
C LEU A 271 15.15 -42.22 4.65
N ARG A 272 14.49 -41.23 5.24
CA ARG A 272 13.18 -40.74 4.86
C ARG A 272 13.29 -39.35 4.24
N ALA A 273 12.43 -39.05 3.27
CA ALA A 273 12.37 -37.76 2.60
C ALA A 273 11.30 -36.86 3.22
N GLU A 274 11.66 -35.60 3.50
CA GLU A 274 10.76 -34.61 4.08
C GLU A 274 9.86 -33.95 3.01
N ALA A 275 8.54 -34.00 3.21
CA ALA A 275 7.53 -33.48 2.28
C ALA A 275 7.34 -31.96 2.38
N PHE A 276 7.56 -31.36 3.55
CA PHE A 276 7.21 -29.97 3.85
C PHE A 276 8.42 -29.13 4.26
N GLY A 277 8.52 -27.88 3.77
CA GLY A 277 9.58 -26.93 4.14
C GLY A 277 10.80 -26.84 3.21
N ASN A 278 10.69 -27.34 1.98
CA ASN A 278 11.81 -27.42 1.03
C ASN A 278 11.97 -26.12 0.22
N GLN A 279 12.78 -25.18 0.73
CA GLN A 279 13.27 -23.99 0.00
C GLN A 279 14.22 -24.37 -1.15
N GLY A 280 13.76 -25.16 -2.13
CA GLY A 280 14.56 -25.55 -3.30
C GLY A 280 15.63 -26.63 -3.04
N SER A 281 15.57 -27.36 -1.93
CA SER A 281 16.43 -28.53 -1.64
C SER A 281 15.60 -29.72 -1.16
N TRP A 282 16.01 -30.94 -1.50
CA TRP A 282 15.48 -32.18 -0.91
C TRP A 282 16.22 -32.47 0.38
N ARG A 283 15.47 -32.90 1.40
CA ARG A 283 15.99 -33.16 2.75
C ARG A 283 15.70 -34.60 3.13
N PHE A 284 16.75 -35.30 3.56
CA PHE A 284 16.70 -36.70 3.94
C PHE A 284 17.25 -36.90 5.35
N ALA A 285 16.57 -37.68 6.19
CA ALA A 285 17.00 -38.00 7.55
C ALA A 285 16.42 -39.36 7.99
N GLU A 286 16.97 -40.00 9.02
CA GLU A 286 16.45 -41.28 9.56
C GLU A 286 15.02 -41.14 10.10
N SER A 287 14.70 -39.99 10.69
CA SER A 287 13.36 -39.60 11.13
C SER A 287 13.01 -38.22 10.56
N VAL A 288 11.87 -38.09 9.86
CA VAL A 288 11.37 -36.83 9.31
C VAL A 288 10.02 -36.47 9.92
N VAL A 289 9.69 -35.17 9.93
CA VAL A 289 8.45 -34.64 10.51
C VAL A 289 7.23 -34.99 9.65
N GLU A 290 7.37 -34.99 8.33
CA GLU A 290 6.33 -35.36 7.37
C GLU A 290 6.96 -36.10 6.19
N GLU A 291 6.52 -37.35 5.96
CA GLU A 291 7.11 -38.23 4.95
C GLU A 291 6.41 -38.07 3.59
N VAL A 292 7.18 -38.05 2.51
CA VAL A 292 6.64 -38.03 1.14
C VAL A 292 5.92 -39.37 0.84
N PRO A 293 4.64 -39.36 0.39
CA PRO A 293 3.91 -40.58 0.02
C PRO A 293 4.61 -41.36 -1.10
N GLN A 294 4.65 -42.68 -0.97
CA GLN A 294 5.40 -43.56 -1.88
C GLN A 294 4.57 -44.12 -3.05
N ASP A 295 3.24 -43.92 -3.04
CA ASP A 295 2.21 -44.47 -3.96
C ASP A 295 1.91 -43.65 -5.22
#